data_AF-A0A6B2T1I6-F1
#
_entry.id   AF-A0A6B2T1I6-F1
#
_cell.length_a   1.000
_cell.length_b   1.000
_cell.length_c   1.000
_cell.angle_alpha   90.00
_cell.angle_beta   90.00
_cell.angle_gamma   90.00
#
_symmetry.space_group_name_H-M   'P 1'
#
loop_
_entity.id
_entity.type
_entity.pdbx_description
1 polymer ?
#
loop_
_entity_poly.entity_id
_entity_poly.type
_entity_poly.pdbx_seq_one_letter_code
_entity_poly.pdbx_strand_id
1 'polypeptide(L)'
;MPNIPHTEGPDTTFATVFRRALQQRGLPLERIRDHLRAQQITVSLATLSHWQRGRSQPERAQSLRAVDALEPLLNLPAGTLRSLLGPHRPRGGPPPVDPTVARTVYGENSDVEQALGDAFPQFNEGLRPLTVQETVCLDEHRSIHETSITTVVQAVRDAVEHLTVVHFLDSPKAGTVELSVPYGPPPRSRFLPELGCVAADIPLGRQLARTETAVVAYTLRAASDVSYQHERRVTTPLRAYLLHVRFHPLALPAGCWSYQREQIGAEPRHRRRTALDAFHTTHLLPTHCRPGVYGMEWEWPA
;
A
#
# COMPACT_ATOMS: atom_id res chain seq x y z
N MET A 1 47.42 -27.61 10.60
CA MET A 1 46.40 -26.70 10.04
C MET A 1 45.55 -26.19 11.19
N PRO A 2 45.51 -24.88 11.49
CA PRO A 2 44.72 -24.39 12.61
C PRO A 2 43.29 -24.07 12.17
N ASN A 3 42.37 -24.87 12.70
CA ASN A 3 41.07 -24.53 13.28
C ASN A 3 40.15 -23.55 12.52
N ILE A 4 39.20 -24.12 11.77
CA ILE A 4 37.96 -23.44 11.37
C ILE A 4 36.99 -23.58 12.55
N PRO A 5 36.56 -22.50 13.23
CA PRO A 5 35.48 -22.61 14.20
C PRO A 5 34.15 -22.71 13.44
N HIS A 6 33.48 -23.86 13.55
CA HIS A 6 32.08 -24.00 13.17
C HIS A 6 31.16 -23.56 14.31
N THR A 7 30.21 -22.68 13.93
CA THR A 7 28.84 -22.48 14.41
C THR A 7 28.58 -22.03 15.85
N GLU A 8 28.02 -20.83 16.04
CA GLU A 8 27.22 -20.49 17.25
C GLU A 8 26.38 -19.20 17.10
N GLY A 9 25.04 -19.32 17.26
CA GLY A 9 24.15 -18.22 17.68
C GLY A 9 22.98 -17.83 16.74
N PRO A 10 21.70 -18.02 17.13
CA PRO A 10 20.52 -17.53 16.38
C PRO A 10 20.32 -16.00 16.38
N ASP A 11 21.23 -15.22 16.99
CA ASP A 11 21.18 -13.74 17.08
C ASP A 11 22.45 -13.05 16.54
N THR A 12 22.98 -13.51 15.40
CA THR A 12 24.10 -12.83 14.73
C THR A 12 23.60 -11.56 14.04
N THR A 13 23.52 -10.46 14.79
CA THR A 13 23.09 -9.14 14.25
C THR A 13 24.28 -8.30 13.76
N PHE A 14 24.02 -7.37 12.85
CA PHE A 14 25.00 -6.35 12.42
C PHE A 14 25.68 -5.67 13.61
N ALA A 15 24.93 -5.29 14.64
CA ALA A 15 25.47 -4.59 15.81
C ALA A 15 26.43 -5.47 16.63
N THR A 16 26.12 -6.76 16.76
CA THR A 16 26.96 -7.73 17.47
C THR A 16 28.30 -7.92 16.76
N VAL A 17 28.26 -8.15 15.43
CA VAL A 17 29.47 -8.35 14.62
C VAL A 17 30.30 -7.08 14.50
N PHE A 18 29.66 -5.93 14.30
CA PHE A 18 30.34 -4.63 14.24
C PHE A 18 31.04 -4.30 15.57
N ARG A 19 30.38 -4.51 16.71
CA ARG A 19 30.97 -4.29 18.04
C ARG A 19 32.16 -5.22 18.29
N ARG A 20 32.02 -6.50 17.94
CA ARG A 20 33.10 -7.49 18.11
C ARG A 20 34.32 -7.15 17.27
N ALA A 21 34.13 -6.79 16.00
CA ALA A 21 35.21 -6.41 15.10
C ALA A 21 35.93 -5.12 15.59
N LEU A 22 35.17 -4.16 16.12
CA LEU A 22 35.69 -2.97 16.76
C LEU A 22 36.60 -3.26 17.95
N GLN A 23 36.14 -4.14 18.86
CA GLN A 23 36.90 -4.55 20.04
C GLN A 23 38.18 -5.31 19.66
N GLN A 24 38.09 -6.21 18.68
CA GLN A 24 39.25 -6.97 18.20
C GLN A 24 40.34 -6.09 17.58
N ARG A 25 39.94 -4.99 16.93
CA ARG A 25 40.88 -4.04 16.31
C ARG A 25 41.38 -2.97 17.27
N GLY A 26 40.76 -2.81 18.44
CA GLY A 26 41.08 -1.73 19.38
C GLY A 26 40.89 -0.33 18.79
N LEU A 27 39.97 -0.16 17.84
CA LEU A 27 39.77 1.11 17.15
C LEU A 27 38.71 1.96 17.86
N PRO A 28 39.03 3.21 18.27
CA PRO A 28 38.01 4.13 18.76
C PRO A 28 37.11 4.60 17.60
N LEU A 29 35.86 4.96 17.90
CA LEU A 29 34.87 5.37 16.90
C LEU A 29 35.30 6.66 16.16
N GLU A 30 36.07 7.52 16.82
CA GLU A 30 36.66 8.72 16.25
C GLU A 30 37.61 8.36 15.10
N ARG A 31 38.44 7.33 15.27
CA ARG A 31 39.38 6.88 14.24
C ARG A 31 38.68 6.26 13.04
N ILE A 32 37.54 5.59 13.27
CA ILE A 32 36.65 5.17 12.19
C ILE A 32 36.11 6.37 11.42
N ARG A 33 35.55 7.34 12.14
CA ARG A 33 34.96 8.53 11.52
C ARG A 33 35.98 9.27 10.66
N ASP A 34 37.20 9.42 11.16
CA ASP A 34 38.25 10.14 10.45
C ASP A 34 38.72 9.36 9.20
N HIS A 35 38.78 8.03 9.28
CA HIS A 35 39.04 7.17 8.11
C HIS A 35 37.94 7.27 7.04
N LEU A 36 36.66 7.25 7.44
CA LEU A 36 35.54 7.43 6.52
C LEU A 36 35.56 8.83 5.89
N ARG A 37 35.88 9.86 6.67
CA ARG A 37 36.01 11.24 6.18
C ARG A 37 37.12 11.38 5.14
N ALA A 38 38.25 10.68 5.33
CA ALA A 38 39.33 10.67 4.33
C ALA A 38 38.90 10.07 2.98
N GLN A 39 37.89 9.19 2.98
CA GLN A 39 37.26 8.64 1.77
C GLN A 39 36.02 9.43 1.30
N GLN A 40 35.85 10.67 1.79
CA GLN A 40 34.70 11.54 1.50
C GLN A 40 33.34 10.96 1.94
N ILE A 41 33.32 10.03 2.90
CA ILE A 41 32.11 9.45 3.48
C ILE A 41 31.84 10.13 4.84
N THR A 42 30.75 10.89 4.92
CA THR A 42 30.36 11.57 6.16
C THR A 42 29.41 10.72 7.00
N VAL A 43 29.86 10.30 8.18
CA VAL A 43 29.04 9.62 9.20
C VAL A 43 29.31 10.25 10.55
N SER A 44 28.28 10.59 11.31
CA SER A 44 28.45 11.20 12.63
C SER A 44 28.92 10.18 13.68
N LEU A 45 29.63 10.63 14.72
CA LEU A 45 30.04 9.77 15.84
C LEU A 45 28.81 9.17 16.55
N ALA A 46 27.73 9.94 16.68
CA ALA A 46 26.46 9.47 17.24
C ALA A 46 25.86 8.32 16.43
N THR A 47 25.91 8.40 15.08
CA THR A 47 25.45 7.34 14.18
C THR A 47 26.25 6.04 14.36
N LEU A 48 27.58 6.12 14.40
CA LEU A 48 28.45 4.97 14.66
C LEU A 48 28.19 4.34 16.03
N SER A 49 27.96 5.19 17.03
CA SER A 49 27.61 4.76 18.40
C SER A 49 26.25 4.06 18.45
N HIS A 50 25.27 4.54 17.68
CA HIS A 50 23.97 3.88 17.54
C HIS A 50 24.06 2.54 16.82
N TRP A 51 24.93 2.42 15.81
CA TRP A 51 25.21 1.16 15.11
C TRP A 51 25.82 0.12 16.05
N GLN A 52 26.81 0.50 16.85
CA GLN A 52 27.46 -0.39 17.82
C GLN A 52 26.49 -0.89 18.91
N ARG A 53 25.55 -0.05 19.34
CA ARG A 53 24.51 -0.38 20.34
C ARG A 53 23.27 -1.05 19.73
N GLY A 54 23.19 -1.19 18.41
CA GLY A 54 22.02 -1.75 17.72
C GLY A 54 20.77 -0.86 17.74
N ARG A 55 20.89 0.42 18.13
CA ARG A 55 19.76 1.38 18.12
C ARG A 55 19.38 1.84 16.71
N SER A 56 20.29 1.72 15.75
CA SER A 56 20.02 1.96 14.34
C SER A 56 20.92 1.07 13.48
N GLN A 57 20.56 0.93 12.21
CA GLN A 57 21.33 0.17 11.22
C GLN A 57 21.55 1.04 9.97
N PRO A 58 22.68 0.88 9.27
CA PRO A 58 22.93 1.49 7.97
C PRO A 58 21.85 1.10 6.95
N GLU A 59 21.16 2.09 6.38
CA GLU A 59 20.12 1.86 5.35
C GLU A 59 20.35 2.72 4.10
N ARG A 60 20.78 3.98 4.27
CA ARG A 60 20.96 4.90 3.13
C ARG A 60 22.18 4.53 2.30
N ALA A 61 22.17 4.85 1.00
CA ALA A 61 23.29 4.60 0.07
C ALA A 61 24.65 5.09 0.60
N GLN A 62 24.69 6.24 1.27
CA GLN A 62 25.91 6.76 1.88
C GLN A 62 26.36 5.94 3.10
N SER A 63 25.42 5.48 3.93
CA SER A 63 25.70 4.62 5.08
C SER A 63 26.11 3.21 4.64
N LEU A 64 25.56 2.71 3.53
CA LEU A 64 25.96 1.45 2.92
C LEU A 64 27.38 1.53 2.36
N ARG A 65 27.73 2.61 1.66
CA ARG A 65 29.13 2.88 1.26
C ARG A 65 30.07 2.96 2.47
N ALA A 66 29.61 3.53 3.58
CA ALA A 66 30.39 3.55 4.82
C ALA A 66 30.66 2.13 5.34
N VAL A 67 29.68 1.23 5.31
CA VAL A 67 29.84 -0.16 5.74
C VAL A 67 30.88 -0.88 4.89
N ASP A 68 30.85 -0.71 3.57
CA ASP A 68 31.82 -1.35 2.66
C ASP A 68 33.25 -0.87 2.94
N ALA A 69 33.42 0.42 3.22
CA ALA A 69 34.71 1.00 3.57
C ALA A 69 35.21 0.56 4.96
N LEU A 70 34.32 0.10 5.86
CA LEU A 70 34.69 -0.36 7.20
C LEU A 70 35.17 -1.80 7.23
N GLU A 71 34.68 -2.68 6.35
CA GLU A 71 35.04 -4.10 6.39
C GLU A 71 36.56 -4.33 6.26
N PRO A 72 37.28 -3.70 5.31
CA PRO A 72 38.75 -3.80 5.25
C PRO A 72 39.42 -3.20 6.50
N LEU A 73 38.92 -2.05 6.97
CA LEU A 73 39.46 -1.39 8.17
C LEU A 73 39.29 -2.27 9.42
N LEU A 74 38.28 -3.12 9.45
CA LEU A 74 37.97 -4.02 10.57
C LEU A 74 38.58 -5.42 10.41
N ASN A 75 39.35 -5.68 9.34
CA ASN A 75 39.86 -6.99 8.96
C ASN A 75 38.75 -8.03 8.74
N LEU A 76 37.62 -7.59 8.20
CA LEU A 76 36.51 -8.45 7.83
C LEU A 76 36.55 -8.72 6.31
N PRO A 77 36.19 -9.93 5.86
CA PRO A 77 35.95 -10.18 4.44
C PRO A 77 34.91 -9.20 3.89
N ALA A 78 35.11 -8.76 2.65
CA ALA A 78 34.15 -7.92 1.95
C ALA A 78 32.77 -8.61 1.92
N GLY A 79 31.72 -7.86 2.24
CA GLY A 79 30.34 -8.33 2.33
C GLY A 79 29.93 -8.90 3.71
N THR A 80 30.83 -9.00 4.69
CA THR A 80 30.53 -9.59 6.00
C THR A 80 29.50 -8.78 6.79
N LEU A 81 29.72 -7.47 6.93
CA LEU A 81 28.77 -6.59 7.60
C LEU A 81 27.58 -6.28 6.70
N ARG A 82 27.80 -6.18 5.38
CA ARG A 82 26.73 -5.94 4.40
C ARG A 82 25.67 -7.04 4.40
N SER A 83 26.07 -8.31 4.46
CA SER A 83 25.15 -9.45 4.43
C SER A 83 24.23 -9.50 5.67
N LEU A 84 24.69 -8.94 6.79
CA LEU A 84 23.94 -8.87 8.07
C LEU A 84 22.89 -7.74 8.10
N LEU A 85 22.87 -6.85 7.12
CA LEU A 85 21.89 -5.75 7.04
C LEU A 85 20.55 -6.17 6.44
N GLY A 86 20.45 -7.39 5.90
CA GLY A 86 19.26 -7.93 5.28
C GLY A 86 18.80 -7.15 4.04
N PRO A 87 17.89 -7.72 3.21
CA PRO A 87 17.21 -6.95 2.17
C PRO A 87 16.41 -5.81 2.82
N HIS A 88 16.40 -4.63 2.18
CA HIS A 88 15.77 -3.40 2.64
C HIS A 88 14.45 -3.65 3.40
N ARG A 89 14.49 -3.55 4.73
CA ARG A 89 13.28 -3.58 5.55
C ARG A 89 12.77 -2.15 5.67
N PRO A 90 11.66 -1.76 5.02
CA PRO A 90 11.04 -0.47 5.33
C PRO A 90 10.69 -0.48 6.82
N ARG A 91 11.38 0.34 7.61
CA ARG A 91 11.05 0.58 9.02
C ARG A 91 9.59 1.07 9.09
N GLY A 92 8.76 0.38 9.87
CA GLY A 92 7.39 0.79 10.17
C GLY A 92 6.30 0.21 9.26
N GLY A 93 6.50 -0.95 8.64
CA GLY A 93 5.35 -1.69 8.11
C GLY A 93 4.37 -2.00 9.26
N PRO A 94 3.09 -1.57 9.21
CA PRO A 94 2.09 -2.00 10.18
C PRO A 94 2.09 -3.54 10.32
N PRO A 95 1.68 -4.07 11.49
CA PRO A 95 1.57 -5.51 11.71
C PRO A 95 0.75 -6.17 10.58
N PRO A 96 0.86 -7.52 10.41
CA PRO A 96 -0.02 -8.26 9.52
C PRO A 96 -1.46 -7.79 9.75
N VAL A 97 -2.16 -7.47 8.67
CA VAL A 97 -3.55 -7.01 8.74
C VAL A 97 -4.34 -8.18 9.31
N ASP A 98 -4.80 -8.02 10.54
CA ASP A 98 -5.71 -8.98 11.16
C ASP A 98 -7.00 -8.99 10.32
N PRO A 99 -7.49 -10.17 9.86
CA PRO A 99 -8.79 -10.31 9.22
C PRO A 99 -9.94 -9.63 9.99
N THR A 100 -9.81 -9.46 11.31
CA THR A 100 -10.76 -8.71 12.13
C THR A 100 -10.86 -7.22 11.77
N VAL A 101 -9.81 -6.61 11.22
CA VAL A 101 -9.83 -5.20 10.78
C VAL A 101 -10.71 -5.04 9.54
N ALA A 102 -10.69 -6.01 8.62
CA ALA A 102 -11.61 -6.03 7.50
C ALA A 102 -13.06 -6.12 7.99
N ARG A 103 -13.34 -7.00 8.98
CA ARG A 103 -14.66 -7.08 9.63
C ARG A 103 -15.06 -5.81 10.38
N THR A 104 -14.11 -5.06 10.94
CA THR A 104 -14.39 -3.78 11.61
C THR A 104 -14.87 -2.71 10.62
N VAL A 105 -14.40 -2.74 9.37
CA VAL A 105 -14.80 -1.78 8.33
C VAL A 105 -16.05 -2.26 7.58
N TYR A 106 -16.12 -3.54 7.27
CA TYR A 106 -17.22 -4.13 6.48
C TYR A 106 -18.45 -4.52 7.32
N GLY A 107 -18.30 -4.76 8.63
CA GLY A 107 -19.31 -5.39 9.48
C GLY A 107 -19.26 -6.92 9.43
N GLU A 108 -19.96 -7.58 10.36
CA GLU A 108 -20.16 -9.03 10.35
C GLU A 108 -21.13 -9.44 9.22
N ASN A 109 -20.88 -10.57 8.56
CA ASN A 109 -21.68 -11.07 7.41
C ASN A 109 -21.79 -10.07 6.26
N SER A 110 -20.78 -9.23 6.08
CA SER A 110 -20.77 -8.20 5.05
C SER A 110 -20.97 -8.76 3.65
N ASP A 111 -21.48 -7.94 2.73
CA ASP A 111 -21.66 -8.34 1.34
C ASP A 111 -20.33 -8.77 0.67
N VAL A 112 -19.17 -8.32 1.18
CA VAL A 112 -17.85 -8.77 0.72
C VAL A 112 -17.55 -10.18 1.20
N GLU A 113 -17.88 -10.50 2.45
CA GLU A 113 -17.77 -11.85 3.02
C GLU A 113 -18.68 -12.81 2.26
N GLN A 114 -19.91 -12.40 1.94
CA GLN A 114 -20.84 -13.18 1.10
C GLN A 114 -20.32 -13.35 -0.34
N ALA A 115 -19.75 -12.29 -0.93
CA ALA A 115 -19.24 -12.33 -2.30
C ALA A 115 -18.00 -13.23 -2.45
N LEU A 116 -17.15 -13.29 -1.43
CA LEU A 116 -15.91 -14.07 -1.45
C LEU A 116 -16.08 -15.48 -0.86
N GLY A 117 -17.07 -15.69 0.02
CA GLY A 117 -17.31 -16.96 0.68
C GLY A 117 -16.06 -17.47 1.40
N ASP A 118 -15.68 -18.73 1.12
CA ASP A 118 -14.52 -19.39 1.72
C ASP A 118 -13.19 -18.67 1.45
N ALA A 119 -13.11 -17.82 0.42
CA ALA A 119 -11.91 -17.04 0.10
C ALA A 119 -11.77 -15.74 0.91
N PHE A 120 -12.80 -15.33 1.66
CA PHE A 120 -12.77 -14.09 2.44
C PHE A 120 -11.62 -14.01 3.46
N PRO A 121 -11.27 -15.07 4.22
CA PRO A 121 -10.19 -14.99 5.21
C PRO A 121 -8.81 -14.71 4.60
N GLN A 122 -8.57 -15.14 3.35
CA GLN A 122 -7.32 -14.89 2.62
C GLN A 122 -7.40 -13.70 1.67
N PHE A 123 -8.49 -12.91 1.72
CA PHE A 123 -8.73 -11.81 0.80
C PHE A 123 -7.58 -10.80 0.82
N ASN A 124 -6.79 -10.79 -0.26
CA ASN A 124 -5.58 -9.97 -0.41
C ASN A 124 -4.59 -10.03 0.76
N GLU A 125 -4.54 -11.12 1.54
CA GLU A 125 -3.64 -11.23 2.71
C GLU A 125 -2.16 -11.04 2.37
N GLY A 126 -1.79 -11.33 1.10
CA GLY A 126 -0.43 -11.17 0.58
C GLY A 126 -0.10 -9.77 0.09
N LEU A 127 -1.07 -8.85 0.03
CA LEU A 127 -0.90 -7.50 -0.52
C LEU A 127 -1.28 -6.43 0.51
N ARG A 128 -0.48 -5.37 0.53
CA ARG A 128 -0.82 -4.13 1.21
C ARG A 128 -0.97 -3.02 0.18
N PRO A 129 -2.17 -2.44 -0.03
CA PRO A 129 -2.30 -1.24 -0.85
C PRO A 129 -1.57 -0.08 -0.16
N LEU A 130 -0.80 0.67 -0.94
CA LEU A 130 -0.04 1.84 -0.48
C LEU A 130 -0.74 3.13 -0.88
N THR A 131 -1.19 3.21 -2.13
CA THR A 131 -1.89 4.38 -2.67
C THR A 131 -3.00 3.91 -3.58
N VAL A 132 -4.10 4.64 -3.57
CA VAL A 132 -5.23 4.40 -4.46
C VAL A 132 -5.59 5.71 -5.13
N GLN A 133 -5.74 5.67 -6.44
CA GLN A 133 -6.39 6.71 -7.22
C GLN A 133 -7.61 6.11 -7.90
N GLU A 134 -8.73 6.80 -7.81
CA GLU A 134 -9.99 6.39 -8.39
C GLU A 134 -10.66 7.59 -9.05
N THR A 135 -11.12 7.38 -10.29
CA THR A 135 -11.89 8.36 -11.04
C THR A 135 -13.24 7.77 -11.36
N VAL A 136 -14.30 8.41 -10.88
CA VAL A 136 -15.70 8.06 -11.10
C VAL A 136 -16.28 9.03 -12.12
N CYS A 137 -16.88 8.51 -13.19
CA CYS A 137 -17.48 9.30 -14.24
C CYS A 137 -19.00 9.10 -14.25
N LEU A 138 -19.73 10.20 -14.15
CA LEU A 138 -21.18 10.24 -14.31
C LEU A 138 -21.55 10.57 -15.76
N ASP A 139 -22.60 9.94 -16.26
CA ASP A 139 -23.18 10.21 -17.58
C ASP A 139 -24.26 11.32 -17.53
N GLU A 140 -24.88 11.59 -18.68
CA GLU A 140 -25.96 12.58 -18.81
C GLU A 140 -27.24 12.20 -18.04
N HIS A 141 -27.38 10.93 -17.68
CA HIS A 141 -28.50 10.41 -16.91
C HIS A 141 -28.23 10.38 -15.41
N ARG A 142 -27.13 11.00 -14.94
CA ARG A 142 -26.73 11.06 -13.53
C ARG A 142 -26.32 9.69 -12.96
N SER A 143 -25.99 8.75 -13.83
CA SER A 143 -25.57 7.40 -13.46
C SER A 143 -24.04 7.28 -13.50
N ILE A 144 -23.46 6.51 -12.58
CA ILE A 144 -22.04 6.15 -12.65
C ILE A 144 -21.88 5.09 -13.72
N HIS A 145 -21.24 5.44 -14.83
CA HIS A 145 -21.06 4.53 -15.97
C HIS A 145 -19.63 3.97 -16.09
N GLU A 146 -18.66 4.64 -15.47
CA GLU A 146 -17.26 4.24 -15.50
C GLU A 146 -16.57 4.59 -14.18
N THR A 147 -15.83 3.63 -13.63
CA THR A 147 -14.92 3.80 -12.51
C THR A 147 -13.55 3.30 -12.92
N SER A 148 -12.57 4.19 -12.97
CA SER A 148 -11.18 3.88 -13.31
C SER A 148 -10.31 3.91 -12.06
N ILE A 149 -9.61 2.82 -11.76
CA ILE A 149 -8.82 2.65 -10.54
C ILE A 149 -7.36 2.42 -10.92
N THR A 150 -6.45 3.09 -10.22
CA THR A 150 -5.02 2.77 -10.19
C THR A 150 -4.59 2.61 -8.74
N THR A 151 -4.04 1.44 -8.39
CA THR A 151 -3.53 1.16 -7.05
C THR A 151 -2.08 0.72 -7.10
N VAL A 152 -1.28 1.22 -6.15
CA VAL A 152 0.05 0.69 -5.89
C VAL A 152 -0.05 -0.25 -4.71
N VAL A 153 0.32 -1.50 -4.92
CA VAL A 153 0.33 -2.53 -3.88
C VAL A 153 1.76 -2.94 -3.55
N GLN A 154 1.98 -3.39 -2.33
CA GLN A 154 3.23 -3.99 -1.88
C GLN A 154 2.98 -5.41 -1.38
N ALA A 155 3.78 -6.37 -1.84
CA ALA A 155 3.72 -7.74 -1.35
C ALA A 155 4.24 -7.82 0.10
N VAL A 156 3.50 -8.50 0.98
CA VAL A 156 3.90 -8.75 2.37
C VAL A 156 4.42 -10.17 2.60
N ARG A 157 4.26 -11.05 1.60
CA ARG A 157 4.87 -12.38 1.50
C ARG A 157 5.44 -12.60 0.10
N ASP A 158 6.18 -13.69 -0.08
CA ASP A 158 6.68 -14.11 -1.38
C ASP A 158 5.57 -14.79 -2.20
N ALA A 159 5.80 -14.90 -3.52
CA ALA A 159 4.95 -15.59 -4.48
C ALA A 159 3.50 -15.07 -4.56
N VAL A 160 3.31 -13.75 -4.50
CA VAL A 160 1.98 -13.14 -4.73
C VAL A 160 1.77 -12.89 -6.22
N GLU A 161 0.64 -13.35 -6.77
CA GLU A 161 0.42 -13.41 -8.22
C GLU A 161 -0.73 -12.54 -8.74
N HIS A 162 -1.68 -12.21 -7.87
CA HIS A 162 -2.89 -11.46 -8.25
C HIS A 162 -3.35 -10.52 -7.13
N LEU A 163 -4.15 -9.54 -7.53
CA LEU A 163 -4.97 -8.70 -6.66
C LEU A 163 -6.43 -9.08 -6.88
N THR A 164 -7.15 -9.48 -5.84
CA THR A 164 -8.60 -9.68 -5.89
C THR A 164 -9.31 -8.36 -5.63
N VAL A 165 -10.27 -7.98 -6.48
CA VAL A 165 -11.10 -6.78 -6.29
C VAL A 165 -12.57 -7.17 -6.18
N VAL A 166 -13.33 -6.46 -5.33
CA VAL A 166 -14.77 -6.59 -5.20
C VAL A 166 -15.38 -5.19 -5.28
N HIS A 167 -16.30 -4.98 -6.23
CA HIS A 167 -17.02 -3.72 -6.43
C HIS A 167 -18.51 -3.94 -6.30
N PHE A 168 -19.15 -3.11 -5.48
CA PHE A 168 -20.61 -3.03 -5.38
C PHE A 168 -21.08 -1.94 -6.32
N LEU A 169 -22.15 -2.22 -7.05
CA LEU A 169 -22.71 -1.33 -8.05
C LEU A 169 -24.10 -0.89 -7.60
N ASP A 170 -24.43 0.37 -7.85
CA ASP A 170 -25.77 0.90 -7.61
C ASP A 170 -26.72 0.33 -8.68
N SER A 171 -27.56 -0.64 -8.30
CA SER A 171 -28.58 -1.26 -9.18
C SER A 171 -28.05 -1.59 -10.59
N PRO A 172 -27.01 -2.43 -10.72
CA PRO A 172 -26.39 -2.70 -12.01
C PRO A 172 -27.38 -3.37 -12.97
N LYS A 173 -27.47 -2.85 -14.19
CA LYS A 173 -28.26 -3.50 -15.26
C LYS A 173 -27.57 -4.79 -15.70
N ALA A 174 -28.33 -5.87 -15.74
CA ALA A 174 -27.81 -7.19 -16.11
C ALA A 174 -27.09 -7.16 -17.47
N GLY A 175 -25.93 -7.82 -17.54
CA GLY A 175 -25.14 -7.93 -18.77
C GLY A 175 -24.37 -6.67 -19.19
N THR A 176 -24.39 -5.60 -18.38
CA THR A 176 -23.66 -4.35 -18.69
C THR A 176 -22.33 -4.20 -17.98
N VAL A 177 -22.02 -5.11 -17.04
CA VAL A 177 -20.82 -5.05 -16.21
C VAL A 177 -19.62 -5.56 -16.99
N GLU A 178 -18.64 -4.68 -17.19
CA GLU A 178 -17.38 -4.98 -17.86
C GLU A 178 -16.22 -4.51 -16.97
N LEU A 179 -15.25 -5.41 -16.74
CA LEU A 179 -14.01 -5.07 -16.04
C LEU A 179 -12.83 -5.33 -16.98
N SER A 180 -12.05 -4.27 -17.23
CA SER A 180 -10.93 -4.28 -18.17
C SER A 180 -9.64 -3.85 -17.48
N VAL A 181 -8.51 -4.40 -17.93
CA VAL A 181 -7.18 -4.10 -17.41
C VAL A 181 -6.33 -3.59 -18.59
N PRO A 182 -5.68 -2.42 -18.49
CA PRO A 182 -4.86 -1.92 -19.57
C PRO A 182 -3.64 -2.83 -19.75
N TYR A 183 -3.33 -3.17 -21.00
CA TYR A 183 -2.15 -3.95 -21.39
C TYR A 183 -2.07 -5.38 -20.81
N GLY A 184 -3.20 -5.97 -20.41
CA GLY A 184 -3.28 -7.33 -19.88
C GLY A 184 -4.43 -8.15 -20.46
N PRO A 185 -4.47 -9.47 -20.21
CA PRO A 185 -5.64 -10.26 -20.55
C PRO A 185 -6.86 -9.79 -19.73
N PRO A 186 -8.10 -10.00 -20.24
CA PRO A 186 -9.30 -9.79 -19.45
C PRO A 186 -9.18 -10.53 -18.11
N PRO A 187 -9.45 -9.86 -16.98
CA PRO A 187 -9.36 -10.49 -15.68
C PRO A 187 -10.47 -11.53 -15.53
N ARG A 188 -10.23 -12.52 -14.67
CA ARG A 188 -11.25 -13.52 -14.37
C ARG A 188 -12.29 -12.89 -13.45
N SER A 189 -13.34 -12.34 -14.03
CA SER A 189 -14.42 -11.67 -13.31
C SER A 189 -15.65 -12.57 -13.14
N ARG A 190 -16.30 -12.45 -11.99
CA ARG A 190 -17.59 -13.04 -11.67
C ARG A 190 -18.54 -11.95 -11.20
N PHE A 191 -19.65 -11.77 -11.92
CA PHE A 191 -20.75 -10.95 -11.45
C PHE A 191 -21.67 -11.79 -10.55
N LEU A 192 -22.10 -11.19 -9.44
CA LEU A 192 -22.96 -11.78 -8.42
C LEU A 192 -24.25 -10.93 -8.36
N PRO A 193 -25.28 -11.27 -9.17
CA PRO A 193 -26.49 -10.46 -9.30
C PRO A 193 -27.24 -10.26 -7.98
N GLU A 194 -27.33 -11.31 -7.16
CA GLU A 194 -27.98 -11.30 -5.83
C GLU A 194 -27.38 -10.24 -4.90
N LEU A 195 -26.09 -9.93 -5.06
CA LEU A 195 -25.36 -8.95 -4.24
C LEU A 195 -25.08 -7.64 -4.98
N GLY A 196 -25.50 -7.53 -6.24
CA GLY A 196 -25.21 -6.37 -7.08
C GLY A 196 -23.71 -6.07 -7.23
N CYS A 197 -22.85 -7.10 -7.22
CA CYS A 197 -21.40 -6.90 -7.14
C CYS A 197 -20.61 -7.69 -8.18
N VAL A 198 -19.40 -7.22 -8.48
CA VAL A 198 -18.43 -7.91 -9.33
C VAL A 198 -17.17 -8.21 -8.53
N ALA A 199 -16.73 -9.46 -8.56
CA ALA A 199 -15.45 -9.90 -8.02
C ALA A 199 -14.52 -10.27 -9.17
N ALA A 200 -13.24 -9.90 -9.12
CA ALA A 200 -12.27 -10.27 -10.14
C ALA A 200 -10.87 -10.46 -9.58
N ASP A 201 -10.14 -11.43 -10.11
CA ASP A 201 -8.70 -11.58 -9.87
C ASP A 201 -7.91 -10.93 -11.00
N ILE A 202 -7.13 -9.91 -10.67
CA ILE A 202 -6.28 -9.17 -11.60
C ILE A 202 -4.84 -9.67 -11.47
N PRO A 203 -4.23 -10.26 -12.51
CA PRO A 203 -2.87 -10.78 -12.44
C PRO A 203 -1.83 -9.64 -12.34
N LEU A 204 -0.76 -9.86 -11.58
CA LEU A 204 0.33 -8.89 -11.35
C LEU A 204 1.42 -8.92 -12.43
N GLY A 205 1.23 -9.71 -13.50
CA GLY A 205 2.18 -9.88 -14.61
C GLY A 205 3.46 -10.67 -14.27
N ARG A 206 3.76 -10.83 -12.98
CA ARG A 206 4.84 -11.67 -12.43
C ARG A 206 4.52 -12.02 -10.98
N GLN A 207 5.20 -13.02 -10.44
CA GLN A 207 5.21 -13.26 -9.00
C GLN A 207 5.97 -12.12 -8.30
N LEU A 208 5.36 -11.57 -7.25
CA LEU A 208 6.03 -10.61 -6.36
C LEU A 208 6.68 -11.33 -5.18
N ALA A 209 7.94 -11.00 -4.93
CA ALA A 209 8.62 -11.28 -3.68
C ALA A 209 8.23 -10.25 -2.61
N ARG A 210 8.44 -10.60 -1.34
CA ARG A 210 8.13 -9.73 -0.21
C ARG A 210 8.81 -8.37 -0.39
N THR A 211 8.07 -7.30 -0.08
CA THR A 211 8.43 -5.87 -0.21
C THR A 211 8.40 -5.30 -1.63
N GLU A 212 8.33 -6.13 -2.66
CA GLU A 212 8.17 -5.63 -4.03
C GLU A 212 6.82 -4.95 -4.22
N THR A 213 6.77 -4.02 -5.17
CA THR A 213 5.57 -3.27 -5.50
C THR A 213 5.12 -3.54 -6.92
N ALA A 214 3.80 -3.50 -7.13
CA ALA A 214 3.19 -3.50 -8.45
C ALA A 214 2.19 -2.35 -8.55
N VAL A 215 2.01 -1.84 -9.78
CA VAL A 215 0.92 -0.94 -10.13
C VAL A 215 -0.15 -1.77 -10.81
N VAL A 216 -1.36 -1.72 -10.28
CA VAL A 216 -2.53 -2.36 -10.88
C VAL A 216 -3.49 -1.26 -11.29
N ALA A 217 -3.80 -1.19 -12.58
CA ALA A 217 -4.80 -0.29 -13.12
C ALA A 217 -5.93 -1.13 -13.73
N TYR A 218 -7.18 -0.70 -13.58
CA TYR A 218 -8.33 -1.35 -14.22
C TYR A 218 -9.50 -0.37 -14.30
N THR A 219 -10.40 -0.64 -15.23
CA THR A 219 -11.62 0.14 -15.44
C THR A 219 -12.83 -0.77 -15.32
N LEU A 220 -13.79 -0.35 -14.51
CA LEU A 220 -15.10 -0.96 -14.35
C LEU A 220 -16.13 -0.10 -15.07
N ARG A 221 -16.90 -0.70 -15.97
CA ARG A 221 -18.05 -0.09 -16.61
C ARG A 221 -19.29 -0.88 -16.23
N ALA A 222 -20.37 -0.17 -15.94
CA ALA A 222 -21.68 -0.77 -15.73
C ALA A 222 -22.74 0.29 -16.00
N ALA A 223 -23.84 -0.10 -16.61
CA ALA A 223 -25.01 0.77 -16.60
C ALA A 223 -25.70 0.63 -15.25
N SER A 224 -25.97 1.76 -14.61
CA SER A 224 -26.56 1.86 -13.27
C SER A 224 -27.73 2.84 -13.28
N ASP A 225 -28.46 2.88 -12.16
CA ASP A 225 -29.44 3.93 -11.92
C ASP A 225 -28.77 5.25 -11.48
N VAL A 226 -29.59 6.27 -11.28
CA VAL A 226 -29.13 7.58 -10.78
C VAL A 226 -28.37 7.39 -9.48
N SER A 227 -27.13 7.88 -9.44
CA SER A 227 -26.30 7.81 -8.25
C SER A 227 -26.26 9.16 -7.53
N TYR A 228 -26.03 9.11 -6.22
CA TYR A 228 -26.00 10.27 -5.31
C TYR A 228 -24.71 10.31 -4.48
N GLN A 229 -23.92 9.24 -4.50
CA GLN A 229 -22.69 9.13 -3.73
C GLN A 229 -21.77 8.07 -4.32
N HIS A 230 -20.48 8.17 -3.98
CA HIS A 230 -19.52 7.10 -4.18
C HIS A 230 -18.66 6.97 -2.94
N GLU A 231 -18.47 5.73 -2.48
CA GLU A 231 -17.69 5.40 -1.30
C GLU A 231 -16.61 4.37 -1.60
N ARG A 232 -15.43 4.57 -1.01
CA ARG A 232 -14.41 3.54 -0.93
C ARG A 232 -14.20 3.10 0.51
N ARG A 233 -14.22 1.78 0.66
CA ARG A 233 -13.92 1.07 1.90
C ARG A 233 -12.41 0.84 1.95
N VAL A 234 -11.79 1.30 3.03
CA VAL A 234 -10.36 1.19 3.28
C VAL A 234 -10.17 0.28 4.49
N THR A 235 -9.70 -0.94 4.27
CA THR A 235 -9.49 -1.93 5.34
C THR A 235 -8.07 -1.89 5.92
N THR A 236 -7.13 -1.29 5.19
CA THR A 236 -5.73 -1.17 5.60
C THR A 236 -5.27 0.27 5.42
N PRO A 237 -4.38 0.80 6.27
CA PRO A 237 -3.92 2.17 6.14
C PRO A 237 -3.33 2.48 4.76
N LEU A 238 -3.78 3.57 4.12
CA LEU A 238 -3.23 4.06 2.85
C LEU A 238 -2.36 5.29 3.09
N ARG A 239 -1.29 5.44 2.31
CA ARG A 239 -0.47 6.66 2.30
C ARG A 239 -1.26 7.83 1.72
N ALA A 240 -2.01 7.57 0.65
CA ALA A 240 -2.91 8.53 0.03
C ALA A 240 -4.06 7.79 -0.67
N TYR A 241 -5.24 8.40 -0.64
CA TYR A 241 -6.39 8.01 -1.46
C TYR A 241 -6.89 9.24 -2.21
N LEU A 242 -6.92 9.18 -3.54
CA LEU A 242 -7.55 10.19 -4.38
C LEU A 242 -8.87 9.63 -4.91
N LEU A 243 -9.98 10.27 -4.56
CA LEU A 243 -11.25 10.12 -5.24
C LEU A 243 -11.48 11.35 -6.11
N HIS A 244 -11.58 11.14 -7.42
CA HIS A 244 -11.90 12.18 -8.39
C HIS A 244 -13.26 11.86 -9.01
N VAL A 245 -14.19 12.80 -8.98
CA VAL A 245 -15.53 12.64 -9.55
C VAL A 245 -15.68 13.59 -10.73
N ARG A 246 -16.10 13.05 -11.88
CA ARG A 246 -16.33 13.78 -13.13
C ARG A 246 -17.80 13.73 -13.49
N PHE A 247 -18.42 14.90 -13.59
CA PHE A 247 -19.81 15.04 -13.97
C PHE A 247 -19.95 15.29 -15.47
N HIS A 248 -21.02 14.76 -16.07
CA HIS A 248 -21.35 15.08 -17.45
C HIS A 248 -21.75 16.57 -17.56
N PRO A 249 -21.33 17.30 -18.60
CA PRO A 249 -21.66 18.72 -18.77
C PRO A 249 -23.17 19.04 -18.77
N LEU A 250 -24.01 18.08 -19.15
CA LEU A 250 -25.48 18.21 -19.16
C LEU A 250 -26.15 17.78 -17.85
N ALA A 251 -25.39 17.24 -16.90
CA ALA A 251 -25.89 16.71 -15.62
C ALA A 251 -24.99 17.17 -14.48
N LEU A 252 -25.06 18.46 -14.15
CA LEU A 252 -24.27 19.06 -13.08
C LEU A 252 -25.01 19.02 -11.73
N PRO A 253 -24.31 18.74 -10.62
CA PRO A 253 -24.89 18.72 -9.29
C PRO A 253 -25.14 20.14 -8.76
N ALA A 254 -26.16 20.30 -7.92
CA ALA A 254 -26.42 21.53 -7.15
C ALA A 254 -25.40 21.73 -6.00
N GLY A 255 -24.83 20.62 -5.52
CA GLY A 255 -23.78 20.64 -4.50
C GLY A 255 -23.07 19.30 -4.38
N CYS A 256 -21.83 19.35 -3.90
CA CYS A 256 -21.01 18.17 -3.61
C CYS A 256 -20.44 18.28 -2.20
N TRP A 257 -20.30 17.15 -1.52
CA TRP A 257 -19.70 17.07 -0.19
C TRP A 257 -18.80 15.86 -0.10
N SER A 258 -17.63 16.02 0.52
CA SER A 258 -16.76 14.92 0.91
C SER A 258 -16.99 14.57 2.38
N TYR A 259 -16.88 13.30 2.74
CA TYR A 259 -17.03 12.86 4.13
C TYR A 259 -16.18 11.61 4.42
N GLN A 260 -16.13 11.24 5.70
CA GLN A 260 -15.46 10.05 6.20
C GLN A 260 -16.35 9.35 7.22
N ARG A 261 -16.39 8.02 7.23
CA ARG A 261 -17.09 7.22 8.25
C ARG A 261 -16.11 6.23 8.88
N GLU A 262 -16.34 5.86 10.13
CA GLU A 262 -15.53 4.82 10.80
C GLU A 262 -15.80 3.43 10.21
N GLN A 263 -17.05 3.17 9.83
CA GLN A 263 -17.51 1.92 9.22
C GLN A 263 -18.73 2.20 8.33
N ILE A 264 -19.13 1.20 7.54
CA ILE A 264 -20.33 1.29 6.70
C ILE A 264 -21.56 1.60 7.57
N GLY A 265 -22.43 2.48 7.10
CA GLY A 265 -23.66 2.86 7.80
C GLY A 265 -23.48 3.78 9.01
N ALA A 266 -22.25 4.02 9.49
CA ALA A 266 -22.01 4.98 10.55
C ALA A 266 -22.24 6.43 10.08
N GLU A 267 -22.53 7.31 11.03
CA GLU A 267 -22.74 8.74 10.77
C GLU A 267 -21.53 9.38 10.07
N PRO A 268 -21.73 10.16 8.98
CA PRO A 268 -20.68 10.89 8.30
C PRO A 268 -19.97 11.88 9.23
N ARG A 269 -18.66 11.76 9.33
CA ARG A 269 -17.76 12.72 9.97
C ARG A 269 -17.04 13.55 8.93
N HIS A 270 -16.57 14.72 9.35
CA HIS A 270 -15.81 15.64 8.51
C HIS A 270 -16.50 15.98 7.18
N ARG A 271 -17.83 15.98 7.15
CA ARG A 271 -18.62 16.37 5.99
C ARG A 271 -18.31 17.82 5.62
N ARG A 272 -17.78 18.03 4.42
CA ARG A 272 -17.34 19.34 3.93
C ARG A 272 -17.82 19.55 2.50
N ARG A 273 -18.34 20.74 2.20
CA ARG A 273 -18.70 21.10 0.84
C ARG A 273 -17.43 21.13 -0.02
N THR A 274 -17.51 20.55 -1.21
CA THR A 274 -16.44 20.60 -2.22
C THR A 274 -16.93 21.41 -3.41
N ALA A 275 -16.03 22.20 -4.00
CA ALA A 275 -16.36 23.01 -5.17
C ALA A 275 -16.21 22.18 -6.44
N LEU A 276 -17.14 22.39 -7.38
CA LEU A 276 -17.00 21.90 -8.74
C LEU A 276 -16.11 22.88 -9.51
N ASP A 277 -15.11 22.37 -10.23
CA ASP A 277 -14.26 23.19 -11.08
C ASP A 277 -14.88 23.45 -12.46
N ALA A 278 -14.20 24.25 -13.28
CA ALA A 278 -14.64 24.59 -14.64
C ALA A 278 -14.63 23.39 -15.61
N PHE A 279 -14.05 22.25 -15.23
CA PHE A 279 -14.04 21.01 -15.99
C PHE A 279 -15.12 20.03 -15.51
N HIS A 280 -16.04 20.50 -14.66
CA HIS A 280 -17.11 19.72 -14.05
C HIS A 280 -16.59 18.57 -13.19
N THR A 281 -15.51 18.81 -12.46
CA THR A 281 -14.92 17.83 -11.57
C THR A 281 -14.76 18.33 -10.14
N THR A 282 -14.71 17.37 -9.21
CA THR A 282 -14.41 17.61 -7.79
C THR A 282 -13.64 16.42 -7.24
N HIS A 283 -12.96 16.57 -6.11
CA HIS A 283 -12.15 15.50 -5.56
C HIS A 283 -12.03 15.53 -4.04
N LEU A 284 -11.55 14.40 -3.51
CA LEU A 284 -11.17 14.19 -2.13
C LEU A 284 -9.78 13.54 -2.10
N LEU A 285 -8.84 14.12 -1.33
CA LEU A 285 -7.46 13.61 -1.19
C LEU A 285 -7.01 13.53 0.28
N PRO A 286 -7.50 12.55 1.06
CA PRO A 286 -6.92 12.25 2.37
C PRO A 286 -5.52 11.65 2.24
N THR A 287 -4.58 12.21 3.01
CA THR A 287 -3.26 11.63 3.25
C THR A 287 -3.26 10.87 4.56
N HIS A 288 -2.49 9.78 4.66
CA HIS A 288 -2.44 8.92 5.86
C HIS A 288 -3.81 8.39 6.29
N CYS A 289 -4.53 7.78 5.34
CA CYS A 289 -5.86 7.22 5.57
C CYS A 289 -5.81 6.10 6.60
N ARG A 290 -6.62 6.20 7.65
CA ARG A 290 -6.90 5.11 8.58
C ARG A 290 -7.98 4.19 7.99
N PRO A 291 -8.11 2.95 8.48
CA PRO A 291 -9.24 2.11 8.12
C PRO A 291 -10.57 2.82 8.37
N GLY A 292 -11.51 2.66 7.44
CA GLY A 292 -12.80 3.35 7.43
C GLY A 292 -13.36 3.51 6.03
N VAL A 293 -14.36 4.37 5.88
CA VAL A 293 -15.03 4.66 4.61
C VAL A 293 -14.77 6.11 4.22
N TYR A 294 -14.39 6.34 2.97
CA TYR A 294 -14.11 7.65 2.41
C TYR A 294 -14.98 7.86 1.19
N GLY A 295 -15.76 8.93 1.16
CA GLY A 295 -16.74 9.11 0.11
C GLY A 295 -17.00 10.56 -0.24
N MET A 296 -17.70 10.70 -1.36
CA MET A 296 -18.30 11.95 -1.79
C MET A 296 -19.76 11.71 -2.13
N GLU A 297 -20.60 12.66 -1.77
CA GLU A 297 -22.02 12.70 -2.12
C GLU A 297 -22.32 13.99 -2.89
N TRP A 298 -23.39 13.95 -3.66
CA TRP A 298 -23.85 15.07 -4.44
C TRP A 298 -25.38 15.12 -4.49
N GLU A 299 -25.88 16.34 -4.67
CA GLU A 299 -27.30 16.63 -4.78
C GLU A 299 -27.61 17.08 -6.20
N TRP A 300 -28.67 16.54 -6.78
CA TRP A 300 -29.13 16.94 -8.10
C TRP A 300 -30.08 18.14 -8.04
N PRO A 301 -30.07 19.03 -9.04
CA PRO A 301 -31.11 20.04 -9.18
C PRO A 301 -32.50 19.39 -9.24
N ALA A 302 -33.46 20.02 -8.55
CA ALA A 302 -34.87 19.64 -8.57
C ALA A 302 -35.49 19.77 -9.96
#